data_AF-H9FF80-F1
#
_entry.id   AF-H9FF80-F1
#
_cell.length_a   1.000
_cell.length_b   1.000
_cell.length_c   1.000
_cell.angle_alpha   90.00
_cell.angle_beta   90.00
_cell.angle_gamma   90.00
#
_symmetry.space_group_name_H-M   'P 1'
#
loop_
_entity.id
_entity.type
_entity.pdbx_description
1 polymer ?
#
loop_
_entity_poly.entity_id
_entity_poly.type
_entity_poly.pdbx_seq_one_letter_code
_entity_poly.pdbx_strand_id
1 'polypeptide(L)'
;EDVRRHAHSLQCDLSVILEQVKGRTLLPLPAGSEKMEFVDSKSETVLDSIDKSVIYAIESAVIKWSYQVQVVLKRESSQPLLQGENPTPKVELEFWKSRYEDLQYIYNQLRTIKVRSMAKLLDKLQSSYFPAFKAMYRDVVAALAEAQDIHVHLIPLQHHLETLENAEFPEVKPRLRPLLHVVCLIWATCKCYRSPGRLTVLLQEICNLLIQQASHYLSPEDLLRSEIEESQRKLQVVSDTLSFFKQEFQDRRENLHTYFKENQ
;
A
#
# COMPACT_ATOMS: atom_id res chain seq x y z
N GLU A 1 7.98 16.03 -37.68
CA GLU A 1 7.07 15.93 -36.51
C GLU A 1 7.24 14.63 -35.74
N ASP A 2 7.56 13.53 -36.42
CA ASP A 2 7.68 12.21 -35.79
C ASP A 2 8.79 12.11 -34.73
N VAL A 3 9.98 12.68 -35.00
CA VAL A 3 11.09 12.75 -34.04
C VAL A 3 10.71 13.50 -32.76
N ARG A 4 9.90 14.55 -32.85
CA ARG A 4 9.42 15.31 -31.68
C ARG A 4 8.45 14.49 -30.82
N ARG A 5 7.58 13.67 -31.45
CA ARG A 5 6.68 12.76 -30.73
C ARG A 5 7.45 11.64 -30.04
N HIS A 6 8.43 11.07 -30.70
CA HIS A 6 9.32 10.04 -30.12
C HIS A 6 10.13 10.60 -28.95
N ALA A 7 10.69 11.81 -29.08
CA ALA A 7 11.41 12.47 -27.99
C ALA A 7 10.50 12.75 -26.77
N HIS A 8 9.28 13.24 -27.01
CA HIS A 8 8.30 13.44 -25.94
C HIS A 8 7.87 12.12 -25.28
N SER A 9 7.69 11.03 -26.05
CA SER A 9 7.40 9.71 -25.47
C SER A 9 8.53 9.26 -24.56
N LEU A 10 9.78 9.33 -25.02
CA LEU A 10 10.94 8.95 -24.23
C LEU A 10 11.07 9.79 -22.95
N GLN A 11 10.80 11.10 -23.04
CA GLN A 11 10.79 11.98 -21.87
C GLN A 11 9.69 11.60 -20.86
N CYS A 12 8.49 11.26 -21.33
CA CYS A 12 7.42 10.75 -20.49
C CYS A 12 7.83 9.44 -19.81
N ASP A 13 8.39 8.50 -20.58
CA ASP A 13 8.80 7.19 -20.06
C ASP A 13 9.91 7.34 -19.00
N LEU A 14 10.91 8.19 -19.25
CA LEU A 14 11.94 8.53 -18.26
C LEU A 14 11.36 9.19 -17.00
N SER A 15 10.39 10.08 -17.16
CA SER A 15 9.74 10.74 -16.02
C SER A 15 8.92 9.75 -15.19
N VAL A 16 8.23 8.81 -15.84
CA VAL A 16 7.50 7.73 -15.18
C VAL A 16 8.47 6.85 -14.40
N ILE A 17 9.58 6.42 -15.00
CA ILE A 17 10.61 5.61 -14.32
C ILE A 17 11.18 6.38 -13.11
N LEU A 18 11.51 7.66 -13.29
CA LEU A 18 12.11 8.47 -12.23
C LEU A 18 11.18 8.65 -11.03
N GLU A 19 9.87 8.84 -11.27
CA GLU A 19 8.89 8.89 -10.18
C GLU A 19 8.64 7.51 -9.56
N GLN A 20 8.63 6.43 -10.36
CA GLN A 20 8.49 5.06 -9.85
C GLN A 20 9.63 4.67 -8.91
N VAL A 21 10.86 5.09 -9.21
CA VAL A 21 12.03 4.91 -8.32
C VAL A 21 11.83 5.64 -6.98
N LYS A 22 11.05 6.72 -6.95
CA LYS A 22 10.68 7.42 -5.71
C LYS A 22 9.42 6.84 -5.05
N GLY A 23 8.89 5.71 -5.54
CA GLY A 23 7.67 5.10 -5.04
C GLY A 23 6.38 5.81 -5.47
N ARG A 24 6.42 6.63 -6.54
CA ARG A 24 5.29 7.41 -7.04
C ARG A 24 4.93 7.04 -8.47
N THR A 25 3.64 6.98 -8.76
CA THR A 25 3.11 6.66 -10.07
C THR A 25 2.70 7.95 -10.79
N LEU A 26 3.45 8.32 -11.83
CA LEU A 26 3.15 9.48 -12.66
C LEU A 26 2.22 9.10 -13.82
N LEU A 27 1.18 9.90 -14.04
CA LEU A 27 0.29 9.84 -15.20
C LEU A 27 0.73 10.91 -16.21
N PRO A 28 1.54 10.56 -17.22
CA PRO A 28 2.08 11.55 -18.14
C PRO A 28 0.98 12.17 -18.99
N LEU A 29 1.01 13.50 -19.14
CA LEU A 29 0.07 14.21 -19.99
C LEU A 29 0.39 13.94 -21.48
N PRO A 30 -0.63 13.81 -22.34
CA PRO A 30 -0.42 13.63 -23.77
C PRO A 30 0.25 14.86 -24.40
N ALA A 31 1.09 14.61 -25.42
CA ALA A 31 1.72 15.65 -26.21
C ALA A 31 0.66 16.57 -26.85
N GLY A 32 0.86 17.88 -26.76
CA GLY A 32 -0.11 18.88 -27.26
C GLY A 32 -1.17 19.31 -26.24
N SER A 33 -1.21 18.71 -25.04
CA SER A 33 -2.06 19.17 -23.93
C SER A 33 -1.75 20.58 -23.44
N GLU A 34 -0.59 21.14 -23.79
CA GLU A 34 -0.21 22.53 -23.54
C GLU A 34 -1.01 23.53 -24.39
N LYS A 35 -1.48 23.12 -25.57
CA LYS A 35 -2.31 23.96 -26.46
C LYS A 35 -3.77 24.01 -26.03
N MET A 36 -4.15 23.24 -25.00
CA MET A 36 -5.48 23.24 -24.43
C MET A 36 -5.64 24.44 -23.48
N GLU A 37 -5.55 25.65 -24.03
CA GLU A 37 -5.98 26.85 -23.30
C GLU A 37 -7.50 26.77 -23.09
N PHE A 38 -7.87 26.73 -21.81
CA PHE A 38 -9.19 26.98 -21.23
C PHE A 38 -10.39 26.88 -22.17
N VAL A 39 -10.97 25.67 -22.29
CA VAL A 39 -12.37 25.53 -22.72
C VAL A 39 -13.27 25.90 -21.53
N ASP A 40 -13.29 27.18 -21.16
CA ASP A 40 -14.40 27.72 -20.39
C ASP A 40 -15.49 28.19 -21.36
N SER A 41 -16.59 27.43 -21.33
CA SER A 41 -17.96 27.84 -21.65
C SER A 41 -18.26 28.66 -22.92
N LYS A 42 -19.09 28.05 -23.80
CA LYS A 42 -20.11 28.64 -24.72
C LYS A 42 -19.90 28.67 -26.24
N SER A 43 -18.83 28.12 -26.80
CA SER A 43 -18.67 28.13 -28.27
C SER A 43 -18.79 26.74 -28.90
N GLU A 44 -19.96 26.40 -29.45
CA GLU A 44 -20.16 25.20 -30.29
C GLU A 44 -19.21 25.20 -31.51
N THR A 45 -18.77 26.39 -31.96
CA THR A 45 -17.87 26.56 -33.10
C THR A 45 -16.42 26.09 -32.86
N VAL A 46 -16.01 25.81 -31.62
CA VAL A 46 -14.63 25.38 -31.31
C VAL A 46 -14.46 23.86 -31.47
N LEU A 47 -15.55 23.08 -31.35
CA LEU A 47 -15.52 21.61 -31.48
C LEU A 47 -15.09 21.14 -32.88
N ASP A 48 -15.48 21.87 -33.93
CA ASP A 48 -15.08 21.58 -35.32
C ASP A 48 -13.60 21.90 -35.61
N SER A 49 -12.96 22.74 -34.78
CA SER A 49 -11.54 23.08 -34.91
C SER A 49 -10.59 22.25 -34.03
N ILE A 50 -11.14 21.40 -33.14
CA ILE A 50 -10.30 20.53 -32.31
C ILE A 50 -9.70 19.47 -33.21
N ASP A 51 -8.38 19.54 -33.37
CA ASP A 51 -7.63 18.57 -34.15
C ASP A 51 -7.91 17.15 -33.60
N LYS A 52 -8.39 16.26 -34.47
CA LYS A 52 -8.63 14.85 -34.15
C LYS A 52 -7.39 14.22 -33.52
N SER A 53 -6.19 14.70 -33.87
CA SER A 53 -4.93 14.26 -33.27
C SER A 53 -4.88 14.44 -31.75
N VAL A 54 -5.49 15.51 -31.20
CA VAL A 54 -5.56 15.77 -29.76
C VAL A 54 -6.50 14.80 -29.07
N ILE A 55 -7.65 14.50 -29.69
CA ILE A 55 -8.61 13.52 -29.15
C ILE A 55 -7.95 12.14 -29.08
N TYR A 56 -7.31 11.68 -30.17
CA TYR A 56 -6.60 10.41 -30.20
C TYR A 56 -5.47 10.35 -29.15
N ALA A 57 -4.76 11.46 -28.92
CA ALA A 57 -3.73 11.53 -27.90
C ALA A 57 -4.30 11.41 -26.47
N ILE A 58 -5.45 12.03 -26.20
CA ILE A 58 -6.16 11.90 -24.91
C ILE A 58 -6.66 10.47 -24.71
N GLU A 59 -7.30 9.87 -25.72
CA GLU A 59 -7.79 8.49 -25.65
C GLU A 59 -6.63 7.51 -25.40
N SER A 60 -5.51 7.69 -26.10
CA SER A 60 -4.29 6.92 -25.88
C SER A 60 -3.73 7.10 -24.46
N ALA A 61 -3.78 8.32 -23.91
CA ALA A 61 -3.37 8.59 -22.54
C ALA A 61 -4.28 7.87 -21.54
N VAL A 62 -5.60 7.88 -21.74
CA VAL A 62 -6.56 7.16 -20.87
C VAL A 62 -6.26 5.66 -20.84
N ILE A 63 -5.96 5.04 -21.99
CA ILE A 63 -5.57 3.62 -22.05
C ILE A 63 -4.32 3.37 -21.21
N LYS A 64 -3.27 4.18 -21.43
CA LYS A 64 -1.99 4.05 -20.70
C LYS A 64 -2.16 4.27 -19.20
N TRP A 65 -2.90 5.31 -18.80
CA TRP A 65 -3.19 5.59 -17.39
C TRP A 65 -3.98 4.46 -16.75
N SER A 66 -4.99 3.92 -17.44
CA SER A 66 -5.79 2.81 -16.94
C SER A 66 -4.91 1.59 -16.68
N TYR A 67 -4.01 1.25 -17.60
CA TYR A 67 -3.05 0.17 -17.40
C TYR A 67 -2.14 0.41 -16.19
N GLN A 68 -1.52 1.60 -16.09
CA GLN A 68 -0.63 1.94 -14.97
C GLN A 68 -1.35 1.88 -13.62
N VAL A 69 -2.55 2.46 -13.52
CA VAL A 69 -3.38 2.41 -12.31
C VAL A 69 -3.70 0.97 -11.94
N GLN A 70 -4.09 0.13 -12.91
CA GLN A 70 -4.38 -1.28 -12.65
C GLN A 70 -3.16 -2.05 -12.11
N VAL A 71 -1.95 -1.73 -12.58
CA VAL A 71 -0.71 -2.31 -12.03
C VAL A 71 -0.52 -1.92 -10.56
N VAL A 72 -0.75 -0.65 -10.20
CA VAL A 72 -0.67 -0.17 -8.81
C VAL A 72 -1.73 -0.84 -7.94
N LEU A 73 -2.96 -0.94 -8.43
CA LEU A 73 -4.08 -1.52 -7.69
C LEU A 73 -3.87 -3.01 -7.38
N LYS A 74 -3.22 -3.76 -8.29
CA LYS A 74 -2.89 -5.19 -8.14
C LYS A 74 -1.74 -5.51 -7.18
N ARG A 75 -1.02 -4.51 -6.68
CA ARG A 75 0.03 -4.74 -5.67
C ARG A 75 -0.61 -5.24 -4.38
N GLU A 76 -0.01 -6.27 -3.78
CA GLU A 76 -0.46 -6.90 -2.54
C GLU A 76 0.67 -6.94 -1.53
N SER A 77 0.36 -6.74 -0.25
CA SER A 77 1.35 -6.78 0.82
C SER A 77 1.88 -8.18 1.09
N SER A 78 1.13 -9.23 0.74
CA SER A 78 1.54 -10.64 0.86
C SER A 78 2.65 -11.06 -0.11
N GLN A 79 3.01 -10.24 -1.10
CA GLN A 79 3.96 -10.64 -2.16
C GLN A 79 5.31 -11.15 -1.62
N PRO A 80 5.99 -10.49 -0.66
CA PRO A 80 7.25 -10.97 -0.12
C PRO A 80 7.10 -12.35 0.55
N LEU A 81 6.03 -12.56 1.32
CA LEU A 81 5.72 -13.86 1.92
C LEU A 81 5.47 -14.95 0.86
N LEU A 82 4.75 -14.63 -0.21
CA LEU A 82 4.48 -15.57 -1.31
C LEU A 82 5.75 -15.93 -2.10
N GLN A 83 6.76 -15.07 -2.08
CA GLN A 83 8.07 -15.32 -2.68
C GLN A 83 9.00 -16.13 -1.77
N GLY A 84 8.54 -16.51 -0.57
CA GLY A 84 9.32 -17.28 0.40
C GLY A 84 10.30 -16.44 1.21
N GLU A 85 10.12 -15.12 1.21
CA GLU A 85 10.88 -14.22 2.10
C GLU A 85 10.32 -14.27 3.53
N ASN A 86 11.11 -13.77 4.49
CA ASN A 86 10.72 -13.65 5.90
C ASN A 86 10.61 -12.17 6.32
N PRO A 87 9.67 -11.40 5.73
CA PRO A 87 9.47 -10.00 6.10
C PRO A 87 9.06 -9.87 7.57
N THR A 88 9.39 -8.72 8.15
CA THR A 88 8.93 -8.29 9.47
C THR A 88 7.74 -7.34 9.34
N PRO A 89 6.98 -7.06 10.43
CA PRO A 89 5.73 -6.29 10.37
C PRO A 89 5.86 -4.86 9.83
N LYS A 90 7.10 -4.34 9.78
CA LYS A 90 7.41 -3.07 9.16
C LYS A 90 7.05 -3.05 7.68
N VAL A 91 7.18 -4.19 6.99
CA VAL A 91 6.88 -4.32 5.57
C VAL A 91 5.39 -4.08 5.30
N GLU A 92 4.50 -4.69 6.08
CA GLU A 92 3.06 -4.40 6.01
C GLU A 92 2.75 -2.92 6.29
N LEU A 93 3.35 -2.32 7.33
CA LEU A 93 3.14 -0.90 7.66
C LEU A 93 3.59 0.04 6.54
N GLU A 94 4.80 -0.18 6.02
CA GLU A 94 5.39 0.60 4.94
C GLU A 94 4.62 0.43 3.63
N PHE A 95 4.15 -0.79 3.33
CA PHE A 95 3.31 -1.06 2.17
C PHE A 95 2.04 -0.19 2.20
N TRP A 96 1.30 -0.19 3.31
CA TRP A 96 0.04 0.57 3.39
C TRP A 96 0.26 2.07 3.39
N LYS A 97 1.34 2.55 4.04
CA LYS A 97 1.76 3.95 3.97
C LYS A 97 2.10 4.35 2.53
N SER A 98 2.97 3.60 1.85
CA SER A 98 3.38 3.87 0.48
C SER A 98 2.20 3.80 -0.49
N ARG A 99 1.31 2.82 -0.33
CA ARG A 99 0.09 2.69 -1.14
C ARG A 99 -0.83 3.90 -0.97
N TYR A 100 -1.01 4.39 0.26
CA TYR A 100 -1.78 5.61 0.52
C TYR A 100 -1.16 6.83 -0.15
N GLU A 101 0.14 7.05 0.03
CA GLU A 101 0.86 8.19 -0.55
C GLU A 101 0.83 8.18 -2.08
N ASP A 102 1.05 7.01 -2.70
CA ASP A 102 1.02 6.85 -4.16
C ASP A 102 -0.39 7.07 -4.73
N LEU A 103 -1.41 6.45 -4.14
CA LEU A 103 -2.80 6.65 -4.57
C LEU A 103 -3.27 8.09 -4.37
N GLN A 104 -2.82 8.77 -3.31
CA GLN A 104 -3.10 10.19 -3.10
C GLN A 104 -2.44 11.04 -4.17
N TYR A 105 -1.20 10.71 -4.56
CA TYR A 105 -0.49 11.37 -5.65
C TYR A 105 -1.20 11.18 -7.00
N ILE A 106 -1.63 9.95 -7.34
CA ILE A 106 -2.43 9.65 -8.54
C ILE A 106 -3.75 10.43 -8.52
N TYR A 107 -4.47 10.44 -7.40
CA TYR A 107 -5.73 11.16 -7.24
C TYR A 107 -5.56 12.67 -7.48
N ASN A 108 -4.48 13.26 -6.95
CA ASN A 108 -4.17 14.67 -7.16
C ASN A 108 -3.89 14.98 -8.63
N GLN A 109 -3.17 14.11 -9.34
CA GLN A 109 -2.93 14.25 -10.78
C GLN A 109 -4.25 14.22 -11.57
N LEU A 110 -5.14 13.27 -11.27
CA LEU A 110 -6.45 13.14 -11.93
C LEU A 110 -7.38 14.33 -11.64
N ARG A 111 -7.13 15.08 -10.56
CA ARG A 111 -7.88 16.29 -10.19
C ARG A 111 -7.34 17.58 -10.80
N THR A 112 -6.19 17.54 -11.47
CA THR A 112 -5.65 18.73 -12.13
C THR A 112 -6.65 19.28 -13.15
N ILE A 113 -6.65 20.61 -13.33
CA ILE A 113 -7.55 21.29 -14.26
C ILE A 113 -7.41 20.71 -15.67
N LYS A 114 -6.17 20.41 -16.09
CA LYS A 114 -5.88 19.80 -17.40
C LYS A 114 -6.58 18.46 -17.58
N VAL A 115 -6.45 17.52 -16.64
CA VAL A 115 -7.09 16.19 -16.73
C VAL A 115 -8.61 16.29 -16.66
N ARG A 116 -9.14 17.20 -15.83
CA ARG A 116 -10.59 17.47 -15.78
C ARG A 116 -11.13 18.02 -17.11
N SER A 117 -10.40 18.91 -17.76
CA SER A 117 -10.77 19.42 -19.09
C SER A 117 -10.74 18.32 -20.15
N MET A 118 -9.76 17.42 -20.12
CA MET A 118 -9.72 16.23 -20.99
C MET A 118 -10.94 15.33 -20.78
N ALA A 119 -11.30 15.05 -19.53
CA ALA A 119 -12.48 14.25 -19.21
C ALA A 119 -13.78 14.89 -19.70
N LYS A 120 -13.94 16.21 -19.54
CA LYS A 120 -15.08 16.97 -20.07
C LYS A 120 -15.15 16.92 -21.60
N LEU A 121 -14.00 16.97 -22.27
CA LEU A 121 -13.95 16.85 -23.73
C LEU A 121 -14.40 15.47 -24.20
N LEU A 122 -13.89 14.40 -23.56
CA LEU A 122 -14.31 13.02 -23.86
C LEU A 122 -15.81 12.81 -23.66
N ASP A 123 -16.39 13.43 -22.62
CA ASP A 123 -17.83 13.37 -22.33
C ASP A 123 -18.65 14.11 -23.39
N LYS A 124 -18.26 15.35 -23.73
CA LYS A 124 -18.93 16.14 -24.79
C LYS A 124 -18.92 15.43 -26.14
N LEU A 125 -17.82 14.77 -26.48
CA LEU A 125 -17.65 14.03 -27.73
C LEU A 125 -18.24 12.62 -27.68
N GLN A 126 -18.79 12.18 -26.53
CA GLN A 126 -19.29 10.82 -26.32
C GLN A 126 -18.25 9.75 -26.72
N SER A 127 -16.98 9.98 -26.37
CA SER A 127 -15.89 9.05 -26.67
C SER A 127 -16.12 7.70 -25.97
N SER A 128 -15.82 6.61 -26.69
CA SER A 128 -15.86 5.24 -26.16
C SER A 128 -14.89 5.00 -25.00
N TYR A 129 -13.89 5.86 -24.81
CA TYR A 129 -12.93 5.77 -23.72
C TYR A 129 -13.33 6.56 -22.47
N PHE A 130 -14.38 7.40 -22.53
CA PHE A 130 -14.87 8.11 -21.35
C PHE A 130 -15.34 7.17 -20.22
N PRO A 131 -16.07 6.06 -20.49
CA PRO A 131 -16.38 5.07 -19.47
C PRO A 131 -15.14 4.48 -18.79
N ALA A 132 -14.06 4.21 -19.54
CA ALA A 132 -12.81 3.69 -19.00
C ALA A 132 -12.14 4.69 -18.04
N PHE A 133 -12.11 5.98 -18.41
CA PHE A 133 -11.62 7.05 -17.53
C PHE A 133 -12.43 7.12 -16.22
N LYS A 134 -13.77 7.07 -16.31
CA LYS A 134 -14.65 7.09 -15.12
C LYS A 134 -14.41 5.88 -14.22
N ALA A 135 -14.26 4.69 -14.80
CA ALA A 135 -13.95 3.48 -14.04
C ALA A 135 -12.61 3.61 -13.31
N MET A 136 -11.55 3.99 -14.02
CA MET A 136 -10.23 4.24 -13.44
C MET A 136 -10.30 5.26 -12.29
N TYR A 137 -10.98 6.39 -12.48
CA TYR A 137 -11.13 7.41 -11.43
C TYR A 137 -11.85 6.87 -10.19
N ARG A 138 -12.96 6.15 -10.37
CA ARG A 138 -13.71 5.53 -9.28
C ARG A 138 -12.85 4.52 -8.53
N ASP A 139 -12.11 3.68 -9.24
CA ASP A 139 -11.28 2.64 -8.65
C ASP A 139 -10.12 3.26 -7.82
N VAL A 140 -9.52 4.36 -8.31
CA VAL A 140 -8.52 5.14 -7.54
C VAL A 140 -9.14 5.73 -6.27
N VAL A 141 -10.34 6.32 -6.35
CA VAL A 141 -11.01 6.91 -5.18
C VAL A 141 -11.34 5.85 -4.13
N ALA A 142 -11.85 4.69 -4.56
CA ALA A 142 -12.16 3.58 -3.66
C ALA A 142 -10.89 3.04 -2.99
N ALA A 143 -9.84 2.78 -3.77
CA ALA A 143 -8.57 2.28 -3.25
C ALA A 143 -7.86 3.29 -2.34
N LEU A 144 -7.96 4.59 -2.63
CA LEU A 144 -7.39 5.63 -1.77
C LEU A 144 -8.10 5.67 -0.41
N ALA A 145 -9.43 5.63 -0.41
CA ALA A 145 -10.21 5.59 0.84
C ALA A 145 -9.87 4.35 1.67
N GLU A 146 -9.74 3.18 1.02
CA GLU A 146 -9.30 1.94 1.66
C GLU A 146 -7.89 2.06 2.26
N ALA A 147 -6.91 2.51 1.46
CA ALA A 147 -5.53 2.62 1.92
C ALA A 147 -5.37 3.65 3.05
N GLN A 148 -6.13 4.75 3.00
CA GLN A 148 -6.15 5.75 4.07
C GLN A 148 -6.73 5.17 5.37
N ASP A 149 -7.87 4.47 5.29
CA ASP A 149 -8.50 3.85 6.46
C ASP A 149 -7.54 2.87 7.13
N ILE A 150 -6.93 1.98 6.35
CA ILE A 150 -5.97 1.00 6.85
C ILE A 150 -4.74 1.67 7.44
N HIS A 151 -4.12 2.61 6.72
CA HIS A 151 -2.92 3.30 7.18
C HIS A 151 -3.13 3.96 8.55
N VAL A 152 -4.23 4.70 8.73
CA VAL A 152 -4.55 5.39 9.99
C VAL A 152 -4.71 4.39 11.14
N HIS A 153 -5.38 3.26 10.91
CA HIS A 153 -5.57 2.24 11.94
C HIS A 153 -4.30 1.45 12.26
N LEU A 154 -3.34 1.38 11.34
CA LEU A 154 -2.05 0.71 11.57
C LEU A 154 -1.04 1.57 12.35
N ILE A 155 -1.20 2.90 12.40
CA ILE A 155 -0.28 3.81 13.13
C ILE A 155 -0.05 3.40 14.60
N PRO A 156 -1.07 3.06 15.42
CA PRO A 156 -0.85 2.64 16.81
C PRO A 156 0.01 1.38 16.95
N LEU A 157 -0.03 0.49 15.94
CA LEU A 157 0.75 -0.74 15.93
C LEU A 157 2.24 -0.45 15.73
N GLN A 158 2.58 0.61 14.98
CA GLN A 158 3.96 1.01 14.72
C GLN A 158 4.74 1.19 16.02
N HIS A 159 4.20 1.94 16.99
CA HIS A 159 4.86 2.17 18.27
C HIS A 159 5.11 0.87 19.05
N HIS A 160 4.15 -0.07 19.00
CA HIS A 160 4.28 -1.36 19.69
C HIS A 160 5.36 -2.23 19.03
N LEU A 161 5.43 -2.23 17.70
CA LEU A 161 6.43 -2.96 16.94
C LEU A 161 7.83 -2.38 17.12
N GLU A 162 7.99 -1.06 17.07
CA GLU A 162 9.26 -0.39 17.35
C GLU A 162 9.74 -0.68 18.78
N THR A 163 8.83 -0.65 19.75
CA THR A 163 9.17 -1.01 21.13
C THR A 163 9.57 -2.48 21.23
N LEU A 164 8.89 -3.38 20.52
CA LEU A 164 9.22 -4.81 20.52
C LEU A 164 10.60 -5.07 19.90
N GLU A 165 10.88 -4.45 18.76
CA GLU A 165 12.11 -4.66 17.99
C GLU A 165 13.35 -4.14 18.72
N ASN A 166 13.23 -2.99 19.41
CA ASN A 166 14.30 -2.42 20.23
C ASN A 166 14.46 -3.09 21.60
N ALA A 167 13.63 -4.09 21.93
CA ALA A 167 13.72 -4.85 23.17
C ALA A 167 14.90 -5.83 23.14
N GLU A 168 15.57 -6.02 24.28
CA GLU A 168 16.29 -7.27 24.47
C GLU A 168 15.29 -8.44 24.55
N PHE A 169 15.69 -9.61 24.06
CA PHE A 169 14.77 -10.75 23.94
C PHE A 169 14.06 -11.13 25.27
N PRO A 170 14.72 -11.14 26.45
CA PRO A 170 14.03 -11.40 27.72
C PRO A 170 12.90 -10.40 28.06
N GLU A 171 12.95 -9.19 27.50
CA GLU A 171 11.94 -8.13 27.71
C GLU A 171 10.78 -8.17 26.69
N VAL A 172 10.85 -9.05 25.68
CA VAL A 172 9.82 -9.19 24.64
C VAL A 172 8.51 -9.70 25.23
N LYS A 173 8.58 -10.66 26.15
CA LYS A 173 7.40 -11.36 26.72
C LYS A 173 6.29 -10.42 27.24
N PRO A 174 6.55 -9.43 28.12
CA PRO A 174 5.52 -8.52 28.59
C PRO A 174 4.91 -7.61 27.50
N ARG A 175 5.58 -7.44 26.36
CA ARG A 175 5.14 -6.58 25.24
C ARG A 175 4.18 -7.29 24.29
N LEU A 176 4.12 -8.62 24.31
CA LEU A 176 3.30 -9.43 23.39
C LEU A 176 1.79 -9.25 23.63
N ARG A 177 1.35 -9.19 24.89
CA ARG A 177 -0.06 -9.04 25.24
C ARG A 177 -0.64 -7.68 24.79
N PRO A 178 0.04 -6.55 25.02
CA PRO A 178 -0.34 -5.25 24.43
C PRO A 178 -0.33 -5.27 22.90
N LEU A 179 0.69 -5.85 22.27
CA LEU A 179 0.78 -5.95 20.80
C LEU A 179 -0.44 -6.65 20.19
N LEU A 180 -0.77 -7.85 20.69
CA LEU A 180 -1.93 -8.61 20.20
C LEU A 180 -3.25 -7.89 20.50
N HIS A 181 -3.32 -7.07 21.56
CA HIS A 181 -4.49 -6.23 21.83
C HIS A 181 -4.73 -5.20 20.74
N VAL A 182 -3.67 -4.50 20.32
CA VAL A 182 -3.75 -3.55 19.22
C VAL A 182 -4.15 -4.25 17.92
N VAL A 183 -3.61 -5.43 17.63
CA VAL A 183 -4.01 -6.22 16.46
C VAL A 183 -5.52 -6.56 16.48
N CYS A 184 -6.06 -7.00 17.63
CA CYS A 184 -7.49 -7.25 17.78
C CYS A 184 -8.34 -5.98 17.63
N LEU A 185 -7.88 -4.84 18.17
CA LEU A 185 -8.56 -3.56 18.00
C LEU A 185 -8.61 -3.13 16.53
N ILE A 186 -7.51 -3.29 15.79
CA ILE A 186 -7.44 -3.00 14.36
C ILE A 186 -8.43 -3.87 13.59
N TRP A 187 -8.47 -5.17 13.88
CA TRP A 187 -9.44 -6.09 13.29
C TRP A 187 -10.90 -5.67 13.56
N ALA A 188 -11.20 -5.24 14.78
CA ALA A 188 -12.54 -4.82 15.18
C ALA A 188 -12.94 -3.45 14.61
N THR A 189 -12.01 -2.52 14.44
CA THR A 189 -12.31 -1.13 14.06
C THR A 189 -12.16 -0.84 12.58
N CYS A 190 -11.15 -1.41 11.91
CA CYS A 190 -10.88 -1.16 10.50
C CYS A 190 -11.59 -2.17 9.60
N LYS A 191 -12.72 -1.76 9.03
CA LYS A 191 -13.50 -2.62 8.10
C LYS A 191 -12.70 -3.01 6.87
N CYS A 192 -11.90 -2.09 6.35
CA CYS A 192 -11.04 -2.36 5.19
C CYS A 192 -9.94 -3.37 5.52
N TYR A 193 -9.39 -3.40 6.73
CA TYR A 193 -8.36 -4.36 7.11
C TYR A 193 -8.89 -5.73 7.54
N ARG A 194 -10.19 -5.84 7.83
CA ARG A 194 -10.87 -7.04 8.36
C ARG A 194 -11.03 -8.17 7.33
N SER A 195 -9.93 -8.57 6.71
CA SER A 195 -9.82 -9.71 5.81
C SER A 195 -8.91 -10.76 6.44
N PRO A 196 -9.32 -12.04 6.52
CA PRO A 196 -8.48 -13.11 7.06
C PRO A 196 -7.09 -13.18 6.42
N GLY A 197 -6.99 -12.88 5.12
CA GLY A 197 -5.71 -12.86 4.40
C GLY A 197 -4.75 -11.80 4.92
N ARG A 198 -5.23 -10.56 5.11
CA ARG A 198 -4.42 -9.43 5.61
C ARG A 198 -3.96 -9.65 7.05
N LEU A 199 -4.86 -10.13 7.90
CA LEU A 199 -4.50 -10.48 9.28
C LEU A 199 -3.46 -11.61 9.32
N THR A 200 -3.56 -12.60 8.44
CA THR A 200 -2.59 -13.69 8.36
C THR A 200 -1.21 -13.18 7.96
N VAL A 201 -1.12 -12.26 6.98
CA VAL A 201 0.15 -11.61 6.58
C VAL A 201 0.80 -10.94 7.80
N LEU A 202 0.07 -10.06 8.49
CA LEU A 202 0.61 -9.34 9.64
C LEU A 202 1.05 -10.28 10.77
N LEU A 203 0.25 -11.29 11.10
CA LEU A 203 0.59 -12.26 12.14
C LEU A 203 1.83 -13.09 11.76
N GLN A 204 1.95 -13.49 10.51
CA GLN A 204 3.11 -14.22 10.02
C GLN A 204 4.36 -13.34 10.07
N GLU A 205 4.26 -12.07 9.70
CA GLU A 205 5.35 -11.10 9.84
C GLU A 205 5.74 -10.90 11.31
N ILE A 206 4.78 -10.84 12.25
CA ILE A 206 5.06 -10.74 13.69
C ILE A 206 5.82 -11.99 14.16
N CYS A 207 5.40 -13.18 13.72
CA CYS A 207 6.13 -14.42 14.00
C CYS A 207 7.56 -14.38 13.45
N ASN A 208 7.77 -13.87 12.24
CA ASN A 208 9.10 -13.74 11.64
C ASN A 208 10.00 -12.83 12.49
N LEU A 209 9.48 -11.69 12.97
CA LEU A 209 10.21 -10.80 13.87
C LEU A 209 10.60 -11.51 15.18
N LEU A 210 9.68 -12.26 15.80
CA LEU A 210 9.98 -13.01 17.02
C LEU A 210 11.03 -14.10 16.79
N ILE A 211 10.96 -14.81 15.66
CA ILE A 211 11.95 -15.81 15.27
C ILE A 211 13.32 -15.15 15.06
N GLN A 212 13.36 -13.99 14.40
CA GLN A 212 14.60 -13.23 14.18
C GLN A 212 15.23 -12.81 15.51
N GLN A 213 14.46 -12.22 16.44
CA GLN A 213 14.98 -11.82 17.75
C GLN A 213 15.42 -13.03 18.59
N ALA A 214 14.66 -14.13 18.56
CA ALA A 214 15.02 -15.37 19.25
C ALA A 214 16.33 -15.95 18.70
N SER A 215 16.48 -15.96 17.38
CA SER A 215 17.67 -16.49 16.70
C SER A 215 18.91 -15.65 17.00
N HIS A 216 18.75 -14.32 17.08
CA HIS A 216 19.82 -13.42 17.47
C HIS A 216 20.24 -13.63 18.93
N TYR A 217 19.27 -13.79 19.83
CA TYR A 217 19.53 -14.08 21.25
C TYR A 217 20.16 -15.46 21.49
N LEU A 218 19.84 -16.44 20.64
CA LEU A 218 20.37 -17.80 20.64
C LEU A 218 21.55 -17.98 19.68
N SER A 219 22.39 -16.94 19.51
CA SER A 219 23.59 -17.02 18.66
C SER A 219 24.34 -18.35 18.91
N PRO A 220 24.57 -19.19 17.87
CA PRO A 220 25.21 -20.49 18.05
C PRO A 220 26.59 -20.38 18.68
N GLU A 221 27.33 -19.32 18.36
CA GLU A 221 28.65 -19.05 18.91
C GLU A 221 28.61 -18.76 20.40
N ASP A 222 27.61 -17.98 20.84
CA ASP A 222 27.43 -17.65 22.25
C ASP A 222 26.96 -18.88 23.02
N LEU A 223 26.00 -19.63 22.49
CA LEU A 223 25.47 -20.85 23.12
C LEU A 223 26.52 -21.95 23.32
N LEU A 224 27.48 -22.07 22.39
CA LEU A 224 28.53 -23.09 22.46
C LEU A 224 29.71 -22.65 23.34
N ARG A 225 29.93 -21.35 23.51
CA ARG A 225 30.99 -20.79 24.35
C ARG A 225 30.56 -20.57 25.81
N SER A 226 29.28 -20.30 26.05
CA SER A 226 28.75 -20.09 27.40
C SER A 226 28.65 -21.39 28.19
N GLU A 227 28.53 -21.25 29.51
CA GLU A 227 28.30 -22.38 30.40
C GLU A 227 26.96 -23.05 30.08
N ILE A 228 26.90 -24.38 30.24
CA ILE A 228 25.71 -25.19 29.91
C ILE A 228 24.45 -24.64 30.62
N GLU A 229 24.59 -24.21 31.86
CA GLU A 229 23.49 -23.64 32.64
C GLU A 229 22.97 -22.32 32.06
N GLU A 230 23.86 -21.46 31.56
CA GLU A 230 23.48 -20.21 30.90
C GLU A 230 22.77 -20.49 29.57
N SER A 231 23.32 -21.39 28.75
CA SER A 231 22.71 -21.80 27.49
C SER A 231 21.32 -22.41 27.70
N GLN A 232 21.17 -23.25 28.73
CA GLN A 232 19.88 -23.84 29.11
C GLN A 232 18.87 -22.77 29.54
N ARG A 233 19.29 -21.78 30.34
CA ARG A 233 18.41 -20.65 30.74
C ARG A 233 17.96 -19.83 29.52
N LYS A 234 18.85 -19.54 28.57
CA LYS A 234 18.50 -18.82 27.34
C LYS A 234 17.46 -19.57 26.51
N LEU A 235 17.64 -20.88 26.33
CA LEU A 235 16.68 -21.73 25.63
C LEU A 235 15.32 -21.76 26.34
N GLN A 236 15.30 -21.84 27.67
CA GLN A 236 14.07 -21.82 28.44
C GLN A 236 13.32 -20.49 28.25
N VAL A 237 14.02 -19.35 28.31
CA VAL A 237 13.43 -18.02 28.08
C VAL A 237 12.78 -17.92 26.70
N VAL A 238 13.44 -18.42 25.65
CA VAL A 238 12.90 -18.45 24.29
C VAL A 238 11.66 -19.33 24.19
N SER A 239 11.76 -20.57 24.68
CA SER A 239 10.64 -21.52 24.68
C SER A 239 9.42 -20.95 25.41
N ASP A 240 9.64 -20.36 26.59
CA ASP A 240 8.59 -19.76 27.41
C ASP A 240 7.95 -18.55 26.75
N THR A 241 8.74 -17.72 26.05
CA THR A 241 8.25 -16.51 25.39
C THR A 241 7.43 -16.85 24.14
N LEU A 242 7.90 -17.78 23.30
CA LEU A 242 7.18 -18.22 22.10
C LEU A 242 5.92 -19.02 22.47
N SER A 243 5.98 -19.85 23.51
CA SER A 243 4.81 -20.57 24.03
C SER A 243 3.77 -19.59 24.58
N PHE A 244 4.22 -18.56 25.31
CA PHE A 244 3.34 -17.50 25.79
C PHE A 244 2.68 -16.72 24.64
N PHE A 245 3.42 -16.37 23.59
CA PHE A 245 2.83 -15.74 22.39
C PHE A 245 1.71 -16.60 21.79
N LYS A 246 1.95 -17.90 21.63
CA LYS A 246 0.96 -18.84 21.09
C LYS A 246 -0.30 -18.93 21.96
N GLN A 247 -0.13 -18.98 23.28
CA GLN A 247 -1.23 -19.00 24.24
C GLN A 247 -2.05 -17.71 24.18
N GLU A 248 -1.40 -16.54 24.21
CA GLU A 248 -2.08 -15.25 24.11
C GLU A 248 -2.81 -15.09 22.76
N PHE A 249 -2.23 -15.58 21.66
CA PHE A 249 -2.92 -15.59 20.38
C PHE A 249 -4.20 -16.45 20.41
N GLN A 250 -4.13 -17.65 21.02
CA GLN A 250 -5.30 -18.53 21.16
C GLN A 250 -6.40 -17.87 22.01
N ASP A 251 -6.02 -17.34 23.18
CA ASP A 251 -6.94 -16.62 24.07
C ASP A 251 -7.63 -15.46 23.34
N ARG A 252 -6.88 -14.65 22.60
CA ARG A 252 -7.44 -13.52 21.85
C ARG A 252 -8.30 -13.93 20.67
N ARG A 253 -8.00 -15.06 20.04
CA ARG A 253 -8.84 -15.63 18.98
C ARG A 253 -10.19 -16.09 19.52
N GLU A 254 -10.21 -16.77 20.67
CA GLU A 254 -11.44 -17.24 21.32
C GLU A 254 -12.29 -16.06 21.81
N ASN A 255 -11.63 -15.05 22.39
CA ASN A 255 -12.27 -13.86 22.93
C ASN A 255 -12.42 -12.72 21.89
N LEU A 256 -12.21 -12.98 20.60
CA LEU A 256 -12.22 -11.93 19.57
C LEU A 256 -13.57 -11.22 19.47
N HIS A 257 -14.66 -11.94 19.76
CA HIS A 257 -16.03 -11.40 19.77
C HIS A 257 -16.20 -10.25 20.77
N THR A 258 -15.41 -10.20 21.86
CA THR A 258 -15.48 -9.14 22.89
C THR A 258 -15.05 -7.77 22.38
N TYR A 259 -14.31 -7.71 21.27
CA TYR A 259 -13.87 -6.47 20.65
C TYR A 259 -14.94 -5.83 19.76
N PHE A 260 -15.96 -6.60 19.38
CA PHE A 260 -17.10 -6.12 18.62
C PHE A 260 -18.16 -5.59 19.60
N LYS A 261 -18.64 -4.37 19.38
CA LYS A 261 -19.81 -3.88 20.13
C LYS A 261 -21.03 -4.71 19.72
N GLU A 262 -21.95 -4.97 20.65
CA GLU A 262 -23.15 -5.82 20.49
C GLU A 262 -24.08 -5.47 19.30
N ASN A 263 -23.79 -4.42 18.51
CA ASN A 263 -24.60 -3.96 17.38
C ASN A 263 -23.77 -3.71 16.09
N GLN A 264 -22.69 -4.46 15.85
CA GLN A 264 -21.94 -4.45 14.57
C GLN A 264 -21.70 -5.83 14.00
#